data_AF-A0A356AI75-F1
#
_entry.id   AF-A0A356AI75-F1
#
_cell.length_a   1.000
_cell.length_b   1.000
_cell.length_c   1.000
_cell.angle_alpha   90.00
_cell.angle_beta   90.00
_cell.angle_gamma   90.00
#
_symmetry.space_group_name_H-M   'P 1'
#
loop_
_entity.id
_entity.type
_entity.pdbx_description
1 polymer ?
#
loop_
_entity_poly.entity_id
_entity_poly.type
_entity_poly.pdbx_seq_one_letter_code
_entity_poly.pdbx_strand_id
1 'polypeptide(L)' 'VADLQPKSVKKKFRSPSFAAGCSRDVIQRGAEMLGWTMDELIGRTLEAMKSLVGTMEI' A
#
# COMPACT_ATOMS: atom_id res chain seq x y z
N VAL A 1 10.05 -7.75 1.10
CA VAL A 1 8.57 -7.57 1.08
C VAL A 1 7.81 -8.62 1.91
N ALA A 2 8.31 -9.86 2.03
CA ALA A 2 7.62 -10.98 2.68
C ALA A 2 7.01 -10.68 4.07
N ASP A 3 7.65 -9.84 4.88
CA ASP A 3 7.22 -9.55 6.27
C ASP A 3 6.47 -8.23 6.48
N LEU A 4 6.00 -7.57 5.40
CA LEU A 4 5.21 -6.36 5.54
C LEU A 4 3.79 -6.68 6.02
N GLN A 5 3.46 -6.17 7.22
CA GLN A 5 2.13 -6.22 7.83
C GLN A 5 1.33 -4.93 7.54
N PRO A 6 0.01 -5.02 7.30
CA PRO A 6 -0.83 -3.85 6.99
C PRO A 6 -0.73 -2.73 8.04
N LYS A 7 -0.68 -3.08 9.33
CA LYS A 7 -0.52 -2.09 10.42
C LYS A 7 0.78 -1.30 10.32
N SER A 8 1.90 -1.97 10.01
CA SER A 8 3.21 -1.34 9.87
C SER A 8 3.26 -0.39 8.66
N VAL A 9 2.63 -0.78 7.57
CA VAL A 9 2.52 0.04 6.35
C VAL A 9 1.61 1.24 6.58
N LYS A 10 0.47 1.06 7.24
CA LYS A 10 -0.41 2.18 7.62
C LYS A 10 0.29 3.18 8.54
N LYS A 11 1.15 2.72 9.45
CA LYS A 11 1.98 3.59 10.30
C LYS A 11 3.00 4.36 9.47
N LYS A 12 3.70 3.70 8.54
CA LYS A 12 4.63 4.33 7.60
C LYS A 12 3.94 5.33 6.68
N PHE A 13 2.76 5.01 6.15
CA PHE A 13 1.97 5.89 5.29
C PHE A 13 1.69 7.27 5.93
N ARG A 14 1.58 7.30 7.26
CA ARG A 14 1.39 8.52 8.05
C ARG A 14 2.70 9.24 8.40
N SER A 15 3.87 8.61 8.25
CA SER A 15 5.14 9.27 8.54
C SER A 15 5.49 10.31 7.46
N PRO A 16 6.05 11.47 7.83
CA PRO A 16 6.40 12.53 6.87
C PRO A 16 7.40 12.07 5.81
N SER A 17 8.38 11.25 6.22
CA SER A 17 9.41 10.70 5.34
C SER A 17 8.88 9.79 4.24
N PHE A 18 7.80 9.04 4.51
CA PHE A 18 7.18 8.19 3.50
C PHE A 18 6.24 9.01 2.60
N ALA A 19 5.53 9.99 3.17
CA ALA A 19 4.69 10.91 2.42
C ALA A 19 5.48 11.80 1.44
N ALA A 20 6.77 12.03 1.70
CA ALA A 20 7.66 12.68 0.72
C ALA A 20 7.88 11.83 -0.55
N GLY A 21 7.77 10.50 -0.44
CA GLY A 21 7.90 9.56 -1.55
C GLY A 21 6.57 9.10 -2.18
N CYS A 22 5.42 9.47 -1.61
CA CYS A 22 4.11 9.10 -2.15
C CYS A 22 3.04 10.18 -1.92
N SER A 23 2.24 10.48 -2.94
CA SER A 23 1.13 11.42 -2.80
C SER A 23 -0.08 10.75 -2.13
N ARG A 24 -0.40 11.17 -0.89
CA ARG A 24 -1.57 10.66 -0.15
C ARG A 24 -2.88 10.96 -0.85
N ASP A 25 -2.98 12.14 -1.47
CA ASP A 25 -4.17 12.59 -2.17
C ASP A 25 -4.48 11.69 -3.37
N VAL A 26 -3.46 11.32 -4.15
CA VAL A 26 -3.60 10.39 -5.28
C VAL A 26 -4.02 9.01 -4.79
N ILE A 27 -3.42 8.53 -3.69
CA ILE A 27 -3.74 7.21 -3.13
C ILE A 27 -5.16 7.17 -2.58
N GLN A 28 -5.61 8.25 -1.94
CA GLN A 28 -6.97 8.36 -1.42
C GLN A 28 -8.00 8.43 -2.55
N ARG A 29 -7.77 9.25 -3.57
CA ARG A 29 -8.63 9.28 -4.77
C ARG A 29 -8.68 7.93 -5.46
N GLY A 30 -7.55 7.23 -5.56
CA GLY A 30 -7.53 5.85 -6.09
C GLY A 30 -8.39 4.89 -5.28
N ALA A 31 -8.34 4.98 -3.94
CA ALA A 31 -9.20 4.19 -3.06
C ALA A 31 -10.69 4.51 -3.29
N GLU A 32 -11.05 5.80 -3.37
CA GLU A 32 -12.42 6.25 -3.62
C GLU A 32 -12.95 5.80 -4.99
N MET A 33 -12.13 5.90 -6.03
CA MET A 33 -12.47 5.45 -7.38
C MET A 33 -12.76 3.95 -7.44
N LEU A 34 -12.05 3.17 -6.62
CA LEU A 34 -12.25 1.72 -6.51
C LEU A 34 -13.36 1.35 -5.51
N GLY A 35 -13.92 2.32 -4.78
CA GLY A 35 -14.88 2.10 -3.71
C GLY A 35 -14.30 1.34 -2.52
N TRP A 36 -12.98 1.44 -2.29
CA TRP A 36 -12.27 0.72 -1.26
C TRP A 36 -11.91 1.60 -0.08
N THR A 37 -11.88 1.01 1.11
CA THR A 37 -11.26 1.66 2.27
C THR A 37 -9.74 1.64 2.14
N MET A 38 -9.07 2.57 2.85
CA MET A 38 -7.61 2.61 2.85
C MET A 38 -6.98 1.32 3.42
N ASP A 39 -7.63 0.68 4.39
CA ASP A 39 -7.17 -0.60 4.94
C ASP A 39 -7.26 -1.72 3.89
N GLU A 40 -8.35 -1.78 3.11
CA GLU A 40 -8.50 -2.74 2.03
C GLU A 40 -7.50 -2.51 0.90
N LEU A 41 -7.32 -1.26 0.47
CA LEU A 41 -6.36 -0.91 -0.56
C LEU A 41 -4.95 -1.35 -0.15
N ILE A 42 -4.53 -1.04 1.07
CA ILE A 42 -3.20 -1.42 1.59
C ILE A 42 -3.10 -2.95 1.70
N GLY A 43 -4.12 -3.62 2.24
CA GLY A 43 -4.14 -5.08 2.39
C GLY A 43 -3.98 -5.80 1.05
N ARG A 44 -4.86 -5.50 0.10
CA ARG A 44 -4.86 -6.10 -1.25
C ARG A 44 -3.56 -5.84 -2.00
N THR A 45 -3.03 -4.62 -1.90
CA THR A 45 -1.75 -4.28 -2.54
C THR A 45 -0.60 -5.11 -1.97
N LEU A 46 -0.56 -5.29 -0.65
CA LEU A 46 0.47 -6.11 0.00
C LEU A 46 0.34 -7.60 -0.36
N GLU A 47 -0.89 -8.12 -0.45
CA GLU A 47 -1.13 -9.49 -0.90
C GLU A 47 -0.68 -9.69 -2.35
N ALA A 48 -1.04 -8.77 -3.25
CA ALA A 48 -0.60 -8.81 -4.63
C ALA A 48 0.94 -8.73 -4.74
N MET A 49 1.59 -7.82 -4.01
CA MET A 49 3.05 -7.74 -3.99
C MET A 49 3.71 -9.04 -3.49
N LYS A 50 3.09 -9.73 -2.53
CA LYS A 50 3.58 -11.04 -2.05
C LYS A 50 3.39 -12.13 -3.09
N SER A 51 2.24 -12.17 -3.79
CA SER A 51 1.99 -13.18 -4.82
C SER A 51 2.88 -13.01 -6.04
N LEU A 52 3.40 -11.81 -6.29
CA LEU A 52 4.32 -11.54 -7.40
C LEU A 52 5.77 -11.94 -7.11
N VAL A 53 6.13 -12.21 -5.85
CA VAL A 53 7.49 -12.67 -5.49
C VAL A 53 7.75 -14.03 -6.16
N GLY A 54 8.66 -14.04 -7.14
CA GLY A 54 9.03 -15.23 -7.92
C GLY A 54 8.31 -15.36 -9.27
N THR A 55 7.28 -14.56 -9.54
CA THR A 55 6.63 -14.46 -10.86
C THR A 55 7.11 -13.25 -11.65
N MET A 56 7.46 -12.17 -10.95
CA MET A 56 8.11 -11.00 -11.54
C MET A 56 9.53 -10.88 -11.00
N GLU A 57 10.50 -10.62 -11.88
CA GLU A 57 11.85 -10.19 -11.50
C GLU A 57 11.76 -8.76 -10.93
N ILE A 58 11.46 -8.66 -9.63
CA ILE A 58 11.44 -7.40 -8.85
C ILE A 58 12.61 -7.40 -7.88
#